data_AF-A0A7C9CTV9-F1
#
_entry.id   AF-A0A7C9CTV9-F1
#
_cell.length_a   1.000
_cell.length_b   1.000
_cell.length_c   1.000
_cell.angle_alpha   90.00
_cell.angle_beta   90.00
_cell.angle_gamma   90.00
#
_symmetry.space_group_name_H-M   'P 1'
#
loop_
_entity.id
_entity.type
_entity.pdbx_description
1 polymer ?
#
loop_
_entity_poly.entity_id
_entity_poly.type
_entity_poly.pdbx_seq_one_letter_code
_entity_poly.pdbx_strand_id
1 'polypeptide(L)'
;EEEEFNHGDPPPFRLADVRAAIPKHCWVKDPWKSMSYVVRDLVVVFALMAIAASLDSWLFWPFYWIVQGTMFWALFVLGHDCGHGSFSNSNTLNSVVGHIL
;
A
#
# COMPACT_ATOMS: atom_id res chain seq x y z
N GLU A 1 25.94 36.64 -6.13
CA GLU A 1 25.91 35.84 -4.90
C GLU A 1 24.79 34.83 -5.08
N GLU A 2 25.10 33.54 -5.05
CA GLU A 2 24.07 32.50 -4.96
C GLU A 2 23.54 32.56 -3.53
N GLU A 3 22.24 32.82 -3.36
CA GLU A 3 21.61 32.74 -2.05
C GLU A 3 21.81 31.32 -1.51
N GLU A 4 22.50 31.21 -0.36
CA GLU A 4 22.75 29.94 0.31
C GLU A 4 21.40 29.32 0.73
N PHE A 5 21.07 28.15 0.18
CA PHE A 5 19.79 27.50 0.42
C PHE A 5 19.67 27.04 1.88
N ASN A 6 18.79 27.69 2.65
CA ASN A 6 18.50 27.32 4.03
C ASN A 6 17.44 26.21 4.10
N HIS A 7 17.84 25.03 4.59
CA HIS A 7 16.96 23.87 4.73
C HIS A 7 15.78 24.05 5.72
N GLY A 8 15.82 25.07 6.59
CA GLY A 8 14.77 25.35 7.58
C GLY A 8 13.63 26.23 7.06
N ASP A 9 13.81 26.88 5.91
CA ASP A 9 12.81 27.78 5.36
C ASP A 9 11.64 27.00 4.71
N PRO A 10 10.40 27.52 4.77
CA PRO A 10 9.29 26.90 4.08
C PRO A 10 9.57 26.86 2.57
N PRO A 11 9.13 25.81 1.86
CA PRO A 11 9.33 25.73 0.42
C PRO A 11 8.70 26.93 -0.30
N PRO A 12 9.27 27.39 -1.43
CA PRO A 12 8.78 28.55 -2.17
C PRO A 12 7.48 28.29 -2.94
N PHE A 13 6.73 27.26 -2.56
CA PHE A 13 5.48 26.83 -3.18
C PHE A 13 4.52 26.29 -2.11
N ARG A 14 3.23 26.39 -2.40
CA ARG A 14 2.16 25.89 -1.52
C ARG A 14 1.81 24.45 -1.89
N LEU A 15 1.17 23.74 -0.97
CA LEU A 15 0.62 22.41 -1.24
C LEU A 15 -0.36 22.40 -2.43
N ALA A 16 -1.08 23.50 -2.65
CA ALA A 16 -1.98 23.65 -3.79
C ALA A 16 -1.23 23.63 -5.13
N ASP A 17 -0.04 24.22 -5.19
CA ASP A 17 0.79 24.27 -6.40
C ASP A 17 1.29 22.87 -6.75
N VAL A 18 1.70 22.10 -5.74
CA VAL A 18 2.07 20.68 -5.90
C VAL A 18 0.89 19.85 -6.40
N ARG A 19 -0.30 20.04 -5.83
CA ARG A 19 -1.50 19.31 -6.28
C ARG A 19 -1.92 19.68 -7.69
N ALA A 20 -1.77 20.94 -8.08
CA ALA A 20 -2.07 21.42 -9.44
C ALA A 20 -1.09 20.89 -10.49
N ALA A 21 0.16 20.63 -10.09
CA ALA A 21 1.17 20.02 -10.96
C ALA A 21 0.91 18.53 -11.24
N ILE A 22 0.18 17.82 -10.37
CA ILE A 22 -0.14 16.40 -10.56
C ILE A 22 -1.20 16.24 -11.66
N PRO A 23 -0.95 15.44 -12.71
CA PRO A 23 -1.89 15.22 -13.80
C PRO A 23 -3.27 14.74 -13.32
N LYS A 24 -4.34 15.24 -13.97
CA LYS A 24 -5.73 14.93 -13.59
C LYS A 24 -6.04 13.43 -13.50
N HIS A 25 -5.42 12.62 -14.37
CA HIS A 25 -5.64 11.18 -14.41
C HIS A 25 -5.04 10.45 -13.19
N CYS A 26 -4.04 11.01 -12.51
CA CYS A 26 -3.46 10.44 -11.28
C CYS A 26 -4.40 10.54 -10.07
N TRP A 27 -5.41 11.41 -10.13
CA TRP A 27 -6.42 11.57 -9.08
C TRP A 27 -7.59 10.59 -9.22
N VAL A 28 -7.65 9.85 -10.33
CA VAL A 28 -8.71 8.87 -10.59
C VAL A 28 -8.37 7.57 -9.87
N LYS A 29 -9.11 7.28 -8.80
CA LYS A 29 -9.05 5.99 -8.11
C LYS A 29 -9.84 4.95 -8.88
N ASP A 30 -9.23 3.79 -9.12
CA ASP A 30 -9.87 2.64 -9.77
C ASP A 30 -10.11 1.53 -8.74
N PRO A 31 -11.35 1.37 -8.24
CA PRO A 31 -11.66 0.35 -7.24
C PRO A 31 -11.41 -1.09 -7.73
N TRP A 32 -11.53 -1.36 -9.03
CA TRP A 32 -11.28 -2.70 -9.56
C TRP A 32 -9.80 -3.05 -9.49
N LYS A 33 -8.95 -2.10 -9.86
CA LYS A 33 -7.51 -2.25 -9.69
C LYS A 33 -7.14 -2.41 -8.22
N SER A 34 -7.68 -1.58 -7.33
CA SER A 34 -7.44 -1.68 -5.88
C SER A 34 -7.85 -3.07 -5.34
N MET A 35 -9.05 -3.55 -5.67
CA MET A 35 -9.52 -4.89 -5.27
C MET A 35 -8.71 -6.02 -5.89
N SER A 36 -8.17 -5.85 -7.11
CA SER A 36 -7.31 -6.87 -7.72
C SER A 36 -6.02 -7.09 -6.91
N TYR A 37 -5.47 -6.04 -6.29
CA TYR A 37 -4.33 -6.16 -5.40
C TYR A 37 -4.68 -6.88 -4.10
N VAL A 38 -5.86 -6.60 -3.52
CA VAL A 38 -6.36 -7.35 -2.36
C VAL A 38 -6.43 -8.84 -2.67
N VAL A 39 -7.07 -9.22 -3.78
CA VAL A 39 -7.21 -10.64 -4.17
C VAL A 39 -5.85 -11.27 -4.45
N ARG A 40 -4.97 -10.58 -5.18
CA ARG A 40 -3.59 -11.04 -5.45
C ARG A 40 -2.86 -11.34 -4.14
N ASP A 41 -2.88 -10.41 -3.19
CA ASP A 41 -2.10 -10.53 -1.97
C ASP A 41 -2.64 -11.65 -1.08
N LEU A 42 -3.97 -11.81 -1.00
CA LEU A 42 -4.59 -12.96 -0.34
C LEU A 42 -4.19 -14.29 -1.00
N VAL A 43 -4.23 -14.38 -2.33
CA VAL A 43 -3.80 -15.59 -3.06
C VAL A 43 -2.34 -15.94 -2.74
N VAL A 44 -1.45 -14.95 -2.73
CA VAL A 44 -0.04 -15.17 -2.38
C VAL A 44 0.11 -15.64 -0.93
N VAL A 45 -0.58 -15.00 0.03
CA VAL A 45 -0.58 -15.40 1.44
C VAL A 45 -1.03 -16.86 1.62
N PHE A 46 -2.12 -17.26 0.97
CA PHE A 46 -2.63 -18.63 1.05
C PHE A 46 -1.72 -19.63 0.33
N ALA A 47 -1.13 -19.26 -0.81
CA ALA A 47 -0.18 -20.11 -1.53
C ALA A 47 1.09 -20.36 -0.69
N LEU A 48 1.65 -19.31 -0.07
CA LEU A 48 2.80 -19.42 0.81
C LEU A 48 2.47 -20.29 2.04
N MET A 49 1.28 -20.14 2.62
CA MET A 49 0.81 -20.99 3.72
C MET A 49 0.73 -22.47 3.30
N ALA A 50 0.20 -22.76 2.10
CA ALA A 50 0.13 -24.13 1.58
C ALA A 50 1.52 -24.73 1.33
N ILE A 51 2.45 -23.94 0.80
CA ILE A 51 3.86 -24.35 0.63
C ILE A 51 4.48 -24.65 2.00
N ALA A 52 4.29 -23.77 2.98
CA ALA A 52 4.81 -23.97 4.32
C ALA A 52 4.25 -25.23 5.01
N ALA A 53 2.99 -25.59 4.73
CA ALA A 53 2.38 -26.80 5.26
C ALA A 53 2.88 -28.11 4.59
N SER A 54 3.54 -28.02 3.44
CA SER A 54 4.01 -29.20 2.68
C SER A 54 5.51 -29.43 2.73
N LEU A 55 6.29 -28.42 3.15
CA LEU A 55 7.75 -28.50 3.24
C LEU A 55 8.22 -28.78 4.67
N ASP A 56 9.01 -29.84 4.83
CA ASP A 56 9.66 -30.19 6.09
C ASP A 56 11.17 -29.89 6.01
N SER A 57 11.51 -28.61 6.17
CA SER A 57 12.91 -28.15 6.15
C SER A 57 13.14 -26.98 7.09
N TRP A 58 14.12 -27.10 7.97
CA TRP A 58 14.50 -26.01 8.88
C TRP A 58 14.96 -24.74 8.13
N LEU A 59 15.67 -24.93 7.01
CA LEU A 59 16.20 -23.82 6.22
C LEU A 59 15.11 -23.01 5.50
N PHE A 60 13.91 -23.56 5.34
CA PHE A 60 12.79 -22.88 4.68
C PHE A 60 12.21 -21.75 5.55
N TRP A 61 12.18 -21.93 6.88
CA TRP A 61 11.49 -21.03 7.79
C TRP A 61 11.98 -19.57 7.76
N PRO A 62 13.29 -19.28 7.76
CA PRO A 62 13.76 -17.89 7.65
C PRO A 62 13.29 -17.18 6.37
N PHE A 63 13.26 -17.89 5.24
CA PHE A 63 12.75 -17.32 3.98
C PHE A 63 11.24 -17.12 4.05
N TYR A 64 10.51 -18.12 4.55
CA TYR A 64 9.06 -18.01 4.71
C TYR A 64 8.68 -16.83 5.61
N TRP A 65 9.34 -16.64 6.76
CA TRP A 65 9.04 -15.53 7.66
C TRP A 65 9.23 -14.17 6.98
N ILE A 66 10.35 -13.98 6.27
CA ILE A 66 10.61 -12.73 5.56
C ILE A 66 9.54 -12.48 4.50
N VAL A 67 9.26 -13.48 3.65
CA VAL A 67 8.32 -13.32 2.54
C VAL A 67 6.87 -13.18 3.03
N GLN A 68 6.42 -14.08 3.91
CA GLN A 68 5.06 -14.07 4.46
C GLN A 68 4.81 -12.81 5.31
N GLY A 69 5.78 -12.42 6.15
CA GLY A 69 5.71 -11.20 6.94
C GLY A 69 5.59 -9.96 6.05
N THR A 70 6.33 -9.90 4.94
CA THR A 70 6.21 -8.82 3.95
C THR A 70 4.82 -8.79 3.31
N MET A 71 4.22 -9.95 3.03
CA MET A 71 2.87 -10.01 2.46
C MET A 71 1.78 -9.57 3.46
N PHE A 72 1.92 -9.92 4.75
CA PHE A 72 1.01 -9.39 5.77
C PHE A 72 1.17 -7.88 5.96
N TRP A 73 2.39 -7.35 5.84
CA TRP A 73 2.60 -5.91 5.82
C TRP A 73 1.93 -5.25 4.61
N ALA A 74 1.96 -5.87 3.43
CA ALA A 74 1.25 -5.38 2.25
C ALA A 74 -0.27 -5.30 2.47
N LEU A 75 -0.88 -6.32 3.10
CA LEU A 75 -2.31 -6.30 3.48
C LEU A 75 -2.62 -5.15 4.46
N PHE A 76 -1.76 -4.94 5.46
CA PHE A 76 -1.88 -3.81 6.38
C PHE A 76 -1.82 -2.46 5.66
N VAL A 77 -0.92 -2.29 4.69
CA VAL A 77 -0.81 -1.04 3.91
C VAL A 77 -2.09 -0.80 3.10
N LEU A 78 -2.69 -1.84 2.51
CA LEU A 78 -3.98 -1.72 1.81
C LEU A 78 -5.11 -1.29 2.75
N GLY A 79 -5.17 -1.86 3.95
CA GLY A 79 -6.15 -1.45 4.98
C GLY A 79 -5.93 -0.02 5.47
N HIS A 80 -4.66 0.36 5.71
CA HIS A 80 -4.27 1.73 6.07
C HIS A 80 -4.69 2.74 4.99
N ASP A 81 -4.49 2.42 3.72
CA ASP A 81 -4.89 3.26 2.58
C ASP A 81 -6.42 3.40 2.45
N CYS A 82 -7.18 2.39 2.88
CA CYS A 82 -8.62 2.53 3.07
C CYS A 82 -8.95 3.60 4.13
N GLY A 83 -8.21 3.62 5.25
CA GLY A 83 -8.36 4.62 6.31
C GLY A 83 -8.08 6.06 5.87
N HIS A 84 -7.13 6.26 4.94
CA HIS A 84 -6.88 7.57 4.30
C HIS A 84 -7.85 7.91 3.17
N GLY A 85 -8.71 6.97 2.79
CA GLY A 85 -9.62 7.12 1.65
C GLY A 85 -8.93 7.16 0.29
N SER A 86 -7.68 6.73 0.19
CA SER A 86 -6.94 6.65 -1.07
C SER A 86 -7.30 5.39 -1.88
N PHE A 87 -7.81 4.34 -1.23
CA PHE A 87 -8.17 3.06 -1.84
C PHE A 87 -9.30 3.17 -2.89
N SER A 88 -10.39 3.89 -2.58
CA SER A 88 -11.52 4.10 -3.48
C SER A 88 -12.24 5.43 -3.20
N ASN A 89 -13.15 5.83 -4.11
CA ASN A 89 -14.03 6.99 -3.89
C ASN A 89 -15.25 6.66 -3.01
N SER A 90 -15.46 5.41 -2.61
CA SER A 90 -16.59 4.99 -1.77
C SER A 90 -16.13 4.82 -0.32
N ASN A 91 -16.66 5.66 0.58
CA ASN A 91 -16.37 5.56 2.01
C ASN A 91 -16.82 4.21 2.59
N THR A 92 -17.96 3.67 2.15
CA THR A 92 -18.43 2.36 2.60
C THR A 92 -17.48 1.24 2.16
N LEU A 93 -17.00 1.27 0.91
CA LEU A 93 -16.06 0.27 0.41
C LEU A 93 -14.75 0.34 1.20
N ASN A 94 -14.23 1.55 1.43
CA ASN A 94 -13.04 1.75 2.24
C ASN A 94 -13.23 1.24 3.68
N SER A 95 -14.36 1.55 4.32
CA SER A 95 -14.64 1.06 5.67
C SER A 95 -14.72 -0.47 5.72
N VAL A 96 -15.44 -1.12 4.80
CA VAL A 96 -15.58 -2.58 4.81
C VAL A 96 -14.24 -3.26 4.54
N VAL A 97 -13.53 -2.87 3.48
CA VAL A 97 -12.24 -3.49 3.11
C VAL A 97 -11.20 -3.23 4.19
N GLY A 98 -11.10 -2.00 4.70
CA GLY A 98 -10.13 -1.63 5.73
C GLY A 98 -10.39 -2.21 7.13
N HIS A 99 -11.59 -2.74 7.42
CA HIS A 99 -11.83 -3.50 8.65
C HIS A 99 -11.60 -5.01 8.48
N ILE A 100 -11.72 -5.52 7.24
CA ILE A 100 -11.48 -6.93 6.93
C ILE A 100 -9.98 -7.21 6.80
N LEU A 101 -9.24 -6.27 6.20
CA LEU A 101 -7.78 -6.29 6.09
C LEU A 101 -7.11 -5.82 7.37
#